data_AF-A0AA38X280-F1
#
_entry.id   AF-A0AA38X280-F1
#
_cell.length_a   1.000
_cell.length_b   1.000
_cell.length_c   1.000
_cell.angle_alpha   90.00
_cell.angle_beta   90.00
_cell.angle_gamma   90.00
#
_symmetry.space_group_name_H-M   'P 1'
#
loop_
_entity.id
_entity.type
_entity.pdbx_description
1 polymer ?
#
loop_
_entity_poly.entity_id
_entity_poly.type
_entity_poly.pdbx_seq_one_letter_code
_entity_poly.pdbx_strand_id
1 'polypeptide(L)'
;MQLLSVDLPSAIKKGESNIAKELRGQKDDTLRVRLLDALAFPEMHERRNMIEGRITDFGDTYRWIFYPPPRNDDYKHHGFVDWLRGDQSIFWVGGKPGSGKSSLMEYICQNLQAGQVGSDHLAAWAAPHPVRVLSFWFFRPATTRLLKSLEGLWRSLCHQNLVGDDNLLRKI
;
A
#
# COMPACT_ATOMS: atom_id res chain seq x y z
N MET A 1 43.59 -18.12 -41.35
CA MET A 1 44.07 -16.93 -40.62
C MET A 1 43.23 -16.81 -39.35
N GLN A 2 43.72 -17.31 -38.22
CA GLN A 2 43.01 -17.23 -36.93
C GLN A 2 43.10 -15.80 -36.41
N LEU A 3 41.97 -15.12 -36.27
CA LEU A 3 41.87 -13.84 -35.56
C LEU A 3 42.17 -14.10 -34.09
N LEU A 4 43.30 -13.57 -33.60
CA LEU A 4 43.65 -13.52 -32.19
C LEU A 4 42.56 -12.76 -31.43
N SER A 5 41.81 -13.47 -30.58
CA SER A 5 40.91 -12.83 -29.61
C SER A 5 41.76 -12.09 -28.59
N VAL A 6 41.87 -10.78 -28.74
CA VAL A 6 42.54 -9.93 -27.76
C VAL A 6 41.65 -9.90 -26.51
N ASP A 7 42.04 -10.66 -25.49
CA ASP A 7 41.30 -10.73 -24.24
C ASP A 7 41.49 -9.42 -23.46
N LEU A 8 40.42 -8.63 -23.38
CA LEU A 8 40.45 -7.35 -22.68
C LEU A 8 40.77 -7.53 -21.18
N PRO A 9 41.61 -6.66 -20.59
CA PRO A 9 41.92 -6.66 -19.16
C PRO A 9 40.66 -6.66 -18.29
N SER A 10 40.67 -7.43 -17.20
CA SER A 10 39.54 -7.59 -16.26
C SER A 10 39.02 -6.27 -15.69
N ALA A 11 39.88 -5.26 -15.54
CA ALA A 11 39.53 -3.92 -15.09
C ALA A 11 38.62 -3.18 -16.10
N ILE A 12 38.85 -3.35 -17.40
CA ILE A 12 38.05 -2.73 -18.47
C ILE A 12 36.67 -3.41 -18.54
N LYS A 13 36.64 -4.75 -18.53
CA LYS A 13 35.38 -5.53 -18.46
C LYS A 13 34.52 -5.16 -17.24
N LYS A 14 35.15 -4.88 -16.09
CA LYS A 14 34.47 -4.44 -14.85
C LYS A 14 33.96 -2.99 -14.96
N GLY A 15 34.71 -2.09 -15.58
CA GLY A 15 34.29 -0.72 -15.87
C GLY A 15 33.07 -0.66 -16.80
N GLU A 16 33.08 -1.42 -17.89
CA GLU A 16 31.95 -1.52 -18.83
C GLU A 16 30.69 -2.10 -18.15
N SER A 17 30.87 -3.11 -17.30
CA SER A 17 29.77 -3.68 -16.50
C SER A 17 29.15 -2.66 -15.55
N ASN A 18 29.97 -1.81 -14.92
CA ASN A 18 29.49 -0.74 -14.03
C ASN A 18 28.75 0.35 -14.79
N ILE A 19 29.27 0.79 -15.94
CA ILE A 19 28.60 1.78 -16.81
C ILE A 19 27.26 1.25 -17.30
N ALA A 20 27.19 -0.01 -17.74
CA ALA A 20 25.94 -0.61 -18.18
C ALA A 20 24.91 -0.76 -17.05
N LYS A 21 25.36 -1.02 -15.81
CA LYS A 21 24.48 -1.03 -14.63
C LYS A 21 23.95 0.36 -14.31
N GLU A 22 24.81 1.37 -14.36
CA GLU A 22 24.43 2.77 -14.12
C GLU A 22 23.42 3.27 -15.15
N LEU A 23 23.68 3.01 -16.44
CA LEU A 23 22.75 3.36 -17.53
C LEU A 23 21.40 2.63 -17.41
N ARG A 24 21.38 1.39 -16.93
CA ARG A 24 20.13 0.68 -16.63
C ARG A 24 19.40 1.32 -15.44
N GLY A 25 20.11 1.66 -14.37
CA GLY A 25 19.54 2.36 -13.22
C GLY A 25 18.86 3.66 -13.61
N GLN A 26 19.54 4.51 -14.39
CA GLN A 26 18.98 5.79 -14.85
C GLN A 26 17.73 5.62 -15.74
N LYS A 27 17.70 4.57 -16.57
CA LYS A 27 16.53 4.24 -17.39
C LYS A 27 15.35 3.78 -16.54
N ASP A 28 15.60 2.92 -15.54
CA ASP A 28 14.58 2.45 -14.60
C ASP A 28 13.97 3.62 -13.83
N ASP A 29 14.80 4.55 -13.33
CA ASP A 29 14.34 5.73 -12.60
C ASP A 29 13.48 6.65 -13.48
N THR A 30 13.91 6.88 -14.72
CA THR A 30 13.13 7.68 -15.69
C THR A 30 11.79 7.03 -16.02
N LEU A 31 11.76 5.70 -16.19
CA LEU A 31 10.53 4.96 -16.45
C LEU A 31 9.60 4.99 -15.23
N ARG A 32 10.15 4.84 -14.03
CA ARG A 32 9.41 4.90 -12.77
C ARG A 32 8.69 6.23 -12.61
N VAL A 33 9.38 7.35 -12.80
CA VAL A 33 8.78 8.70 -12.73
C VAL A 33 7.63 8.81 -13.72
N ARG A 34 7.83 8.41 -14.97
CA ARG A 34 6.78 8.46 -16.00
C ARG A 34 5.56 7.59 -15.67
N LEU A 35 5.77 6.42 -15.08
CA LEU A 35 4.69 5.54 -14.65
C LEU A 35 3.93 6.11 -13.47
N LEU A 36 4.63 6.68 -12.48
CA LEU A 36 4.00 7.38 -11.36
C LEU A 36 3.11 8.52 -11.87
N ASP A 37 3.63 9.35 -12.78
CA ASP A 37 2.87 10.45 -13.38
C ASP A 37 1.65 9.95 -14.17
N ALA A 38 1.79 8.86 -14.94
CA ALA A 38 0.70 8.30 -15.71
C ALA A 38 -0.41 7.67 -14.83
N LEU A 39 -0.02 7.07 -13.69
CA LEU A 39 -0.96 6.46 -12.76
C LEU A 39 -1.66 7.50 -11.89
N ALA A 40 -0.96 8.59 -11.52
CA ALA A 40 -1.48 9.67 -10.69
C ALA A 40 -2.71 10.35 -11.31
N PHE A 41 -3.60 10.84 -10.47
CA PHE A 41 -4.68 11.75 -10.85
C PHE A 41 -4.97 12.72 -9.69
N PRO A 42 -5.41 13.95 -9.96
CA PRO A 42 -5.46 15.02 -8.96
C PRO A 42 -6.28 14.67 -7.71
N GLU A 43 -7.38 13.95 -7.88
CA GLU A 43 -8.32 13.64 -6.80
C GLU A 43 -7.97 12.38 -6.01
N MET A 44 -6.82 11.73 -6.29
CA MET A 44 -6.45 10.41 -5.73
C MET A 44 -6.51 10.34 -4.20
N HIS A 45 -6.24 11.47 -3.53
CA HIS A 45 -6.28 11.57 -2.06
C HIS A 45 -7.46 12.40 -1.54
N GLU A 46 -8.31 12.94 -2.42
CA GLU A 46 -9.35 13.91 -2.08
C GLU A 46 -10.26 13.41 -0.95
N ARG A 47 -10.80 12.19 -1.10
CA ARG A 47 -11.72 11.63 -0.10
C ARG A 47 -11.04 11.38 1.24
N ARG A 48 -9.79 10.90 1.24
CA ARG A 48 -9.04 10.67 2.48
C ARG A 48 -8.78 11.99 3.19
N ASN A 49 -8.31 13.01 2.46
CA ASN A 49 -8.07 14.34 2.98
C ASN A 49 -9.35 14.97 3.58
N MET A 50 -10.53 14.73 2.98
CA MET A 50 -11.80 15.18 3.57
C MET A 50 -12.14 14.50 4.91
N ILE A 51 -11.71 13.26 5.13
CA ILE A 51 -11.94 12.54 6.38
C ILE A 51 -10.95 13.01 7.44
N GLU A 52 -9.66 13.07 7.09
CA GLU A 52 -8.58 13.55 7.97
C GLU A 52 -8.79 15.01 8.38
N GLY A 53 -9.25 15.87 7.46
CA GLY A 53 -9.59 17.26 7.77
C GLY A 53 -10.77 17.42 8.73
N ARG A 54 -11.55 16.36 8.98
CA ARG A 54 -12.67 16.37 9.95
C ARG A 54 -12.28 15.76 11.29
N ILE A 55 -11.31 14.85 11.32
CA ILE A 55 -10.94 14.07 12.49
C ILE A 55 -9.44 13.92 12.52
N THR A 56 -8.80 14.68 13.41
CA THR A 56 -7.36 14.66 13.63
C THR A 56 -6.95 13.83 14.85
N ASP A 57 -7.90 13.57 15.75
CA ASP A 57 -7.71 12.73 16.93
C ASP A 57 -8.96 11.86 17.15
N PHE A 58 -8.74 10.55 17.31
CA PHE A 58 -9.79 9.57 17.57
C PHE A 58 -9.96 9.28 19.06
N GLY A 59 -9.02 9.69 19.91
CA GLY A 59 -8.93 9.30 21.31
C GLY A 59 -9.05 7.79 21.47
N ASP A 60 -9.85 7.36 22.45
CA ASP A 60 -10.13 5.93 22.68
C ASP A 60 -11.38 5.42 21.91
N THR A 61 -12.02 6.26 21.09
CA THR A 61 -13.33 5.96 20.46
C THR A 61 -13.35 4.67 19.66
N TYR A 62 -12.28 4.40 18.91
CA TYR A 62 -12.18 3.22 18.04
C TYR A 62 -11.18 2.18 18.54
N ARG A 63 -10.60 2.39 19.73
CA ARG A 63 -9.57 1.52 20.28
C ARG A 63 -10.04 0.07 20.38
N TRP A 64 -11.30 -0.14 20.72
CA TRP A 64 -11.92 -1.46 20.83
C TRP A 64 -11.67 -2.39 19.63
N ILE A 65 -11.50 -1.86 18.40
CA ILE A 65 -11.31 -2.69 17.19
C ILE A 65 -10.01 -3.51 17.21
N PHE A 66 -8.95 -3.04 17.90
CA PHE A 66 -7.67 -3.73 18.02
C PHE A 66 -7.45 -4.36 19.40
N TYR A 67 -8.30 -4.04 20.38
CA TYR A 67 -8.22 -4.57 21.74
C TYR A 67 -9.54 -5.27 22.11
N PRO A 68 -9.92 -6.35 21.39
CA PRO A 68 -11.15 -7.08 21.70
C PRO A 68 -11.05 -7.74 23.08
N PRO A 69 -12.17 -7.84 23.83
CA PRO A 69 -12.19 -8.60 25.07
C PRO A 69 -11.90 -10.09 24.80
N PRO A 70 -11.53 -10.86 25.84
CA PRO A 70 -11.32 -12.30 25.72
C PRO A 70 -12.52 -12.99 25.06
N ARG A 71 -12.25 -14.04 24.27
CA ARG A 71 -13.27 -14.79 23.50
C ARG A 71 -14.47 -15.31 24.29
N ASN A 72 -14.41 -15.32 25.62
CA ASN A 72 -15.53 -15.76 26.46
C ASN A 72 -16.70 -14.76 26.51
N ASP A 73 -16.55 -13.55 25.95
CA ASP A 73 -17.63 -12.57 25.79
C ASP A 73 -18.02 -12.46 24.30
N ASP A 74 -18.77 -13.46 23.81
CA ASP A 74 -19.19 -13.60 22.40
C ASP A 74 -19.91 -12.34 21.88
N TYR A 75 -20.60 -11.59 22.75
CA TYR A 75 -21.35 -10.38 22.37
C TYR A 75 -20.46 -9.19 22.04
N LYS A 76 -19.16 -9.22 22.38
CA LYS A 76 -18.23 -8.12 22.14
C LYS A 76 -17.07 -8.49 21.21
N HIS A 77 -16.95 -9.76 20.85
CA HIS A 77 -15.89 -10.24 19.97
C HIS A 77 -16.28 -10.06 18.48
N HIS A 78 -15.99 -8.88 17.92
CA HIS A 78 -16.31 -8.55 16.52
C HIS A 78 -15.41 -9.24 15.46
N GLY A 79 -14.44 -10.05 15.87
CA GLY A 79 -13.65 -10.91 14.97
C GLY A 79 -12.64 -10.20 14.07
N PHE A 80 -12.43 -8.89 14.21
CA PHE A 80 -11.56 -8.12 13.29
C PHE A 80 -10.08 -8.53 13.42
N VAL A 81 -9.59 -8.67 14.65
CA VAL A 81 -8.20 -9.11 14.90
C VAL A 81 -7.97 -10.55 14.42
N ASP A 82 -8.96 -11.43 14.62
CA ASP A 82 -8.91 -12.80 14.11
C ASP A 82 -8.89 -12.83 12.58
N TRP A 83 -9.71 -11.99 11.95
CA TRP A 83 -9.71 -11.80 10.50
C TRP A 83 -8.35 -11.29 10.00
N LEU A 84 -7.76 -10.27 10.65
CA LEU A 84 -6.43 -9.74 10.29
C LEU A 84 -5.32 -10.79 10.38
N ARG A 85 -5.46 -11.77 11.28
CA ARG A 85 -4.50 -12.85 11.49
C ARG A 85 -4.78 -14.11 10.69
N GLY A 86 -5.95 -14.21 10.07
CA GLY A 86 -6.44 -15.42 9.41
C GLY A 86 -6.42 -15.31 7.89
N ASP A 87 -6.85 -16.39 7.23
CA ASP A 87 -6.81 -16.51 5.77
C ASP A 87 -8.10 -16.00 5.08
N GLN A 88 -8.95 -15.30 5.82
CA GLN A 88 -10.21 -14.77 5.30
C GLN A 88 -9.96 -13.56 4.40
N SER A 89 -10.51 -13.58 3.18
CA SER A 89 -10.21 -12.56 2.18
C SER A 89 -10.89 -11.20 2.39
N ILE A 90 -12.07 -11.16 3.02
CA ILE A 90 -12.89 -9.95 3.13
C ILE A 90 -13.49 -9.83 4.53
N PHE A 91 -13.36 -8.64 5.12
CA PHE A 91 -14.09 -8.23 6.33
C PHE A 91 -15.04 -7.08 6.04
N TRP A 92 -16.28 -7.20 6.51
CA TRP A 92 -17.33 -6.23 6.22
C TRP A 92 -17.64 -5.34 7.42
N VAL A 93 -17.36 -4.03 7.29
CA VAL A 93 -17.73 -3.02 8.30
C VAL A 93 -19.10 -2.41 7.95
N GLY A 94 -20.15 -2.95 8.57
CA GLY A 94 -21.54 -2.49 8.41
C GLY A 94 -21.98 -1.46 9.45
N GLY A 95 -23.08 -0.75 9.20
CA GLY A 95 -23.66 0.19 10.17
C GLY A 95 -24.58 1.25 9.55
N LYS A 96 -25.37 1.93 10.39
CA LYS A 96 -26.34 2.97 9.98
C LYS A 96 -25.65 4.16 9.28
N PRO A 97 -26.32 4.89 8.37
CA PRO A 97 -25.82 6.16 7.85
C PRO A 97 -25.42 7.10 9.01
N GLY A 98 -24.30 7.81 8.87
CA GLY A 98 -23.81 8.71 9.91
C GLY A 98 -23.13 8.05 11.13
N SER A 99 -23.07 6.71 11.23
CA SER A 99 -22.49 6.00 12.38
C SER A 99 -20.95 6.03 12.48
N GLY A 100 -20.26 6.89 11.70
CA GLY A 100 -18.80 7.00 11.74
C GLY A 100 -18.01 5.90 11.01
N LYS A 101 -18.61 5.10 10.12
CA LYS A 101 -17.89 4.01 9.42
C LYS A 101 -16.63 4.46 8.66
N SER A 102 -16.71 5.56 7.90
CA SER A 102 -15.52 6.08 7.19
C SER A 102 -14.44 6.56 8.15
N SER A 103 -14.84 7.09 9.30
CA SER A 103 -13.93 7.49 10.38
C SER A 103 -13.25 6.29 11.02
N LEU A 104 -14.00 5.21 11.28
CA LEU A 104 -13.45 3.94 11.74
C LEU A 104 -12.46 3.35 10.72
N MET A 105 -12.78 3.40 9.42
CA MET A 105 -11.85 2.92 8.39
C MET A 105 -10.56 3.74 8.35
N GLU A 106 -10.62 5.06 8.58
CA GLU A 106 -9.41 5.89 8.66
C GLU A 106 -8.57 5.50 9.88
N TYR A 107 -9.21 5.36 11.05
CA TYR A 107 -8.54 4.87 12.26
C TYR A 107 -7.87 3.50 12.04
N ILE A 108 -8.56 2.56 11.37
CA ILE A 108 -8.00 1.26 10.99
C ILE A 108 -6.79 1.46 10.07
N CYS A 109 -6.93 2.21 8.98
CA CYS A 109 -5.84 2.45 8.02
C CYS A 109 -4.60 3.05 8.67
N GLN A 110 -4.76 3.95 9.65
CA GLN A 110 -3.66 4.52 10.44
C GLN A 110 -2.98 3.46 11.30
N ASN A 111 -3.76 2.64 12.01
CA ASN A 111 -3.24 1.61 12.89
C ASN A 111 -2.67 0.39 12.15
N LEU A 112 -2.94 0.24 10.86
CA LEU A 112 -2.32 -0.78 10.01
C LEU A 112 -0.98 -0.31 9.40
N GLN A 113 -0.58 0.96 9.58
CA GLN A 113 0.74 1.44 9.16
C GLN A 113 1.85 0.90 10.06
N ALA A 114 3.08 0.87 9.54
CA ALA A 114 4.25 0.36 10.25
C ALA A 114 4.43 1.01 11.64
N GLY A 115 4.68 0.17 12.65
CA GLY A 115 4.93 0.62 14.03
C GLY A 115 3.65 0.87 14.85
N GLN A 116 2.48 0.50 14.33
CA GLN A 116 1.20 0.58 15.03
C GLN A 116 0.65 -0.81 15.39
N VAL A 117 -0.27 -0.89 16.35
CA VAL A 117 -0.80 -2.17 16.87
C VAL A 117 -1.38 -3.07 15.78
N GLY A 118 -2.07 -2.51 14.79
CA GLY A 118 -2.63 -3.27 13.67
C GLY A 118 -1.56 -3.88 12.77
N SER A 119 -0.39 -3.24 12.67
CA SER A 119 0.74 -3.77 11.88
C SER A 119 1.33 -5.04 12.47
N ASP A 120 1.31 -5.21 13.79
CA ASP A 120 1.78 -6.45 14.45
C ASP A 120 0.86 -7.63 14.11
N HIS A 121 -0.46 -7.40 14.07
CA HIS A 121 -1.43 -8.42 13.67
C HIS A 121 -1.25 -8.84 12.21
N LEU A 122 -1.06 -7.88 11.30
CA LEU A 122 -0.79 -8.14 9.88
C LEU A 122 0.55 -8.82 9.65
N ALA A 123 1.60 -8.42 10.37
CA ALA A 123 2.92 -9.04 10.28
C ALA A 123 2.88 -10.50 10.70
N ALA A 124 2.11 -10.83 11.76
CA ALA A 124 1.93 -12.21 12.20
C ALA A 124 1.25 -13.08 11.13
N TRP A 125 0.29 -12.52 10.38
CA TRP A 125 -0.35 -13.21 9.25
C TRP A 125 0.60 -13.41 8.07
N ALA A 126 1.33 -12.37 7.68
CA ALA A 126 2.17 -12.40 6.48
C ALA A 126 3.49 -13.15 6.66
N ALA A 127 3.91 -13.43 7.90
CA ALA A 127 5.18 -14.04 8.21
C ALA A 127 5.44 -15.34 7.40
N PRO A 128 6.66 -15.53 6.85
CA PRO A 128 7.86 -14.70 7.01
C PRO A 128 7.98 -13.53 6.00
N HIS A 129 6.94 -13.25 5.22
CA HIS A 129 6.98 -12.27 4.14
C HIS A 129 6.62 -10.87 4.65
N PRO A 130 7.16 -9.81 4.03
CA PRO A 130 6.72 -8.45 4.31
C PRO A 130 5.28 -8.23 3.84
N VAL A 131 4.53 -7.39 4.57
CA VAL A 131 3.17 -6.98 4.23
C VAL A 131 3.13 -5.49 3.90
N ARG A 132 2.28 -5.13 2.93
CA ARG A 132 1.99 -3.74 2.59
C ARG A 132 0.49 -3.52 2.53
N VAL A 133 0.06 -2.44 3.16
CA VAL A 133 -1.34 -2.01 3.13
C VAL A 133 -1.49 -0.97 2.04
N LEU A 134 -2.43 -1.20 1.14
CA LEU A 134 -2.81 -0.28 0.08
C LEU A 134 -4.27 0.11 0.30
N SER A 135 -4.61 1.36 -0.01
CA SER A 135 -5.95 1.87 0.26
C SER A 135 -6.53 2.62 -0.93
N PHE A 136 -7.85 2.58 -1.06
CA PHE A 136 -8.58 3.39 -2.02
C PHE A 136 -9.94 3.77 -1.46
N TRP A 137 -10.32 5.03 -1.67
CA TRP A 137 -11.49 5.62 -1.05
C TRP A 137 -12.55 5.96 -2.09
N PHE A 138 -13.44 4.99 -2.36
CA PHE A 138 -14.58 5.24 -3.22
C PHE A 138 -15.42 6.40 -2.70
N PHE A 139 -15.74 7.36 -3.58
CA PHE A 139 -16.48 8.57 -3.22
C PHE A 139 -17.53 8.90 -4.28
N ARG A 140 -18.76 8.41 -4.07
CA ARG A 140 -19.89 8.61 -5.01
C ARG A 140 -20.21 10.07 -5.35
N PRO A 141 -20.14 11.03 -4.41
CA PRO A 141 -20.34 12.44 -4.72
C PRO A 141 -19.23 13.11 -5.54
N ALA A 142 -18.07 12.46 -5.71
CA ALA A 142 -16.96 13.03 -6.48
C ALA A 142 -17.41 13.42 -7.90
N THR A 143 -16.87 14.52 -8.43
CA THR A 143 -17.08 14.92 -9.82
C THR A 143 -16.34 13.97 -10.77
N THR A 144 -15.09 13.66 -10.45
CA THR A 144 -14.26 12.71 -11.20
C THR A 144 -14.86 11.29 -11.20
N ARG A 145 -14.75 10.60 -12.34
CA ARG A 145 -15.17 9.19 -12.45
C ARG A 145 -14.19 8.24 -11.78
N LEU A 146 -12.92 8.62 -11.62
CA LEU A 146 -11.87 7.75 -11.09
C LEU A 146 -12.13 7.37 -9.63
N LEU A 147 -12.65 8.27 -8.80
CA LEU A 147 -13.05 7.97 -7.42
C LEU A 147 -14.28 7.06 -7.29
N LYS A 148 -14.83 6.59 -8.42
CA LYS A 148 -16.06 5.79 -8.48
C LYS A 148 -15.90 4.58 -9.41
N SER A 149 -14.69 4.29 -9.90
CA SER A 149 -14.43 3.26 -10.88
C SER A 149 -13.33 2.30 -10.44
N LEU A 150 -13.34 1.09 -11.03
CA LEU A 150 -12.24 0.14 -10.87
C LEU A 150 -10.94 0.66 -11.48
N GLU A 151 -11.01 1.47 -12.53
CA GLU A 151 -9.83 2.12 -13.11
C GLU A 151 -9.11 2.99 -12.08
N GLY A 152 -9.83 3.84 -11.35
CA GLY A 152 -9.22 4.68 -10.32
C GLY A 152 -8.67 3.86 -9.14
N LEU A 153 -9.36 2.77 -8.75
CA LEU A 153 -8.84 1.81 -7.78
C LEU A 153 -7.50 1.24 -8.26
N TRP A 154 -7.46 0.64 -9.45
CA TRP A 154 -6.26 0.04 -10.01
C TRP A 154 -5.10 1.03 -10.12
N ARG A 155 -5.36 2.22 -10.67
CA ARG A 155 -4.36 3.28 -10.78
C ARG A 155 -3.79 3.66 -9.43
N SER A 156 -4.65 3.83 -8.42
CA SER A 156 -4.23 4.20 -7.07
C SER A 156 -3.41 3.10 -6.38
N LEU A 157 -3.80 1.83 -6.53
CA LEU A 157 -3.07 0.70 -5.94
C LEU A 157 -1.71 0.49 -6.62
N CYS A 158 -1.64 0.60 -7.95
CA CYS A 158 -0.39 0.54 -8.70
C CYS A 158 0.52 1.71 -8.33
N HIS A 159 -0.03 2.93 -8.23
CA HIS A 159 0.73 4.11 -7.82
C HIS A 159 1.34 3.92 -6.42
N GLN A 160 0.54 3.52 -5.43
CA GLN A 160 1.04 3.24 -4.07
C GLN A 160 2.08 2.13 -4.02
N ASN A 161 1.90 1.06 -4.80
CA ASN A 161 2.89 -0.01 -4.91
C ASN A 161 4.21 0.49 -5.46
N LEU A 162 4.13 1.23 -6.57
CA LEU A 162 5.31 1.76 -7.23
C LEU A 162 6.03 2.70 -6.27
N VAL A 163 5.35 3.70 -5.68
CA VAL A 163 5.93 4.62 -4.68
C VAL A 163 6.69 3.88 -3.57
N GLY A 164 6.14 2.80 -3.02
CA GLY A 164 6.78 2.11 -1.89
C GLY A 164 7.90 1.11 -2.27
N ASP A 165 8.06 0.70 -3.52
CA ASP A 165 9.13 -0.24 -3.94
C ASP A 165 9.89 0.29 -5.16
N ASP A 166 11.03 0.92 -4.91
CA ASP A 166 11.95 1.44 -5.94
C ASP A 166 12.49 0.35 -6.86
N ASN A 167 12.54 -0.90 -6.40
CA ASN A 167 13.05 -2.02 -7.16
C ASN A 167 11.96 -2.81 -7.87
N LEU A 168 10.68 -2.38 -7.81
CA LEU A 168 9.58 -3.12 -8.44
C LEU A 168 9.80 -3.31 -9.95
N LEU A 169 10.33 -2.30 -10.63
CA LEU A 169 10.62 -2.37 -12.07
C LEU A 169 11.72 -3.38 -12.42
N ARG A 170 12.56 -3.77 -11.46
CA ARG A 170 13.62 -4.76 -11.65
C ARG A 170 13.16 -6.20 -11.41
N LYS A 171 11.95 -6.37 -10.85
CA LYS A 171 11.37 -7.67 -10.50
C LYS A 171 10.39 -8.21 -11.54
N ILE A 172 10.01 -7.38 -12.51
CA ILE A 172 9.13 -7.71 -13.65
C ILE A 172 9.99 -8.06 -14.85
#